data_AF-A0A0U1MAJ4-F1
#
_entry.id   AF-A0A0U1MAJ4-F1
#
_cell.length_a   1.000
_cell.length_b   1.000
_cell.length_c   1.000
_cell.angle_alpha   90.00
_cell.angle_beta   90.00
_cell.angle_gamma   90.00
#
_symmetry.space_group_name_H-M   'P 1'
#
loop_
_entity.id
_entity.type
_entity.pdbx_description
1 polymer ?
#
loop_
_entity_poly.entity_id
_entity_poly.type
_entity_poly.pdbx_seq_one_letter_code
_entity_poly.pdbx_strand_id
1 'polypeptide(L)'
;MSAFKVWARWRPLNPVESQGGEVQREFDQHQKNRKSRISVTSPLGTKALSAREQSWKSGFSFEGIFQPHDKNRMLYDRIVAPIMPEVLLGKCCNFFAYGHSGSGKTHTMIGYNFELDDEFGLCLAAARQLTAALDGINAQDNAYRFGIGLRMYELRKNSAFDLLNNHNECFIREGSDRRVYIRGETETLENGKVRVRPIATRACWSFEELQRELQEGLKHRAVATSTVHDQSSRTHAVIEMEIITNDLLNARDEVIERQSELVPVGKHATDVYIEENSRAVIQSEDGKYIPNPNYQVNQQRVDAAEKKKAEFELRVKMAEEHESEVFAVASRAHQCIGGKLVFVDLAGAEYLSGATEAGLKQSAREKQQGRQINTDLLALKEVIRARSLARSYIPYRSSPLTLVLREHFEASNDAHSSMILTVSPRADQYAATINTLKYGDLVGLTDGKKG
;
A
#
# COMPACT_ATOMS: atom_id res chain seq x y z
N MET A 1 -18.62 -7.95 5.04
CA MET A 1 -17.20 -7.69 4.70
C MET A 1 -16.46 -9.00 4.73
N SER A 2 -15.65 -9.27 3.70
CA SER A 2 -14.81 -10.47 3.62
C SER A 2 -13.80 -10.50 4.78
N ALA A 3 -13.66 -11.67 5.38
CA ALA A 3 -12.66 -12.00 6.38
C ALA A 3 -11.23 -11.87 5.81
N PHE A 4 -10.26 -11.56 6.66
CA PHE A 4 -8.84 -11.61 6.32
C PHE A 4 -8.36 -13.07 6.30
N LYS A 5 -7.86 -13.53 5.16
CA LYS A 5 -7.26 -14.87 5.06
C LYS A 5 -5.82 -14.83 5.56
N VAL A 6 -5.51 -15.57 6.63
CA VAL A 6 -4.15 -15.59 7.21
C VAL A 6 -3.42 -16.85 6.84
N TRP A 7 -2.19 -16.71 6.36
CA TRP A 7 -1.30 -17.79 5.97
C TRP A 7 0.02 -17.67 6.72
N ALA A 8 0.69 -18.79 7.00
CA ALA A 8 2.04 -18.77 7.58
C ALA A 8 3.03 -19.44 6.64
N ARG A 9 4.23 -18.87 6.49
CA ARG A 9 5.34 -19.39 5.68
C ARG A 9 6.60 -19.45 6.52
N TRP A 10 7.13 -20.65 6.69
CA TRP A 10 8.44 -20.86 7.30
C TRP A 10 9.53 -20.75 6.22
N ARG A 11 10.52 -19.88 6.43
CA ARG A 11 11.69 -19.82 5.54
C ARG A 11 12.62 -21.01 5.77
N PRO A 12 13.41 -21.42 4.76
CA PRO A 12 14.54 -22.33 4.97
C PRO A 12 15.63 -21.69 5.84
N LEU A 13 16.38 -22.55 6.52
CA LEU A 13 17.64 -22.18 7.15
C LEU A 13 18.75 -22.22 6.11
N ASN A 14 19.65 -21.24 6.18
CA ASN A 14 20.90 -21.32 5.47
C ASN A 14 21.84 -22.34 6.16
N PRO A 15 22.81 -22.94 5.45
CA PRO A 15 23.71 -23.94 6.03
C PRO A 15 24.44 -23.47 7.30
N VAL A 16 24.80 -22.18 7.36
CA VAL A 16 25.44 -21.54 8.53
C VAL A 16 24.48 -21.47 9.73
N GLU A 17 23.19 -21.30 9.48
CA GLU A 17 22.17 -21.13 10.52
C GLU A 17 21.73 -22.46 11.15
N SER A 18 21.94 -23.57 10.45
CA SER A 18 21.52 -24.91 10.87
C SER A 18 22.21 -25.39 12.16
N GLN A 19 23.30 -24.73 12.57
CA GLN A 19 24.01 -25.01 13.81
C GLN A 19 23.35 -24.37 15.06
N GLY A 20 22.49 -23.37 14.88
CA GLY A 20 21.89 -22.59 15.98
C GLY A 20 20.64 -23.22 16.61
N GLY A 21 20.22 -24.39 16.13
CA GLY A 21 19.00 -25.07 16.56
C GLY A 21 17.70 -24.47 15.99
N GLU A 22 16.67 -25.30 15.94
CA GLU A 22 15.35 -24.94 15.41
C GLU A 22 14.27 -25.00 16.48
N VAL A 23 13.27 -24.13 16.34
CA VAL A 23 12.03 -24.24 17.12
C VAL A 23 11.28 -25.52 16.75
N GLN A 24 10.73 -26.18 17.76
CA GLN A 24 9.82 -27.31 17.54
C GLN A 24 8.44 -26.79 17.15
N ARG A 25 7.77 -27.46 16.20
CA ARG A 25 6.54 -26.96 15.58
C ARG A 25 5.60 -28.12 15.31
N GLU A 26 4.33 -27.95 15.67
CA GLU A 26 3.26 -28.89 15.39
C GLU A 26 2.09 -28.16 14.72
N PHE A 27 1.41 -28.85 13.80
CA PHE A 27 0.31 -28.28 13.03
C PHE A 27 -0.92 -29.17 13.14
N ASP A 28 -2.03 -28.59 13.59
CA ASP A 28 -3.32 -29.26 13.65
C ASP A 28 -4.26 -28.63 12.63
N GLN A 29 -5.03 -29.43 11.89
CA GLN A 29 -6.07 -28.92 11.00
C GLN A 29 -7.46 -29.28 11.53
N HIS A 30 -8.35 -28.30 11.55
CA HIS A 30 -9.71 -28.49 11.98
C HIS A 30 -10.53 -29.18 10.88
N GLN A 31 -11.14 -30.32 11.23
CA GLN A 31 -11.79 -31.22 10.26
C GLN A 31 -12.91 -30.55 9.43
N LYS A 32 -13.69 -29.63 10.02
CA LYS A 32 -14.84 -29.01 9.33
C LYS A 32 -14.52 -27.80 8.45
N ASN A 33 -13.75 -26.83 8.95
CA ASN A 33 -13.50 -25.56 8.26
C ASN A 33 -12.11 -25.50 7.58
N ARG A 34 -11.32 -26.58 7.67
CA ARG A 34 -9.96 -26.72 7.11
C ARG A 34 -8.96 -25.67 7.61
N LYS A 35 -9.30 -24.84 8.58
CA LYS A 35 -8.37 -23.91 9.22
C LYS A 35 -7.36 -24.68 10.06
N SER A 36 -6.14 -24.19 10.06
CA SER A 36 -5.00 -24.77 10.75
C SER A 36 -4.67 -23.98 12.00
N ARG A 37 -4.05 -24.67 12.95
CA ARG A 37 -3.49 -24.14 14.20
C ARG A 37 -2.01 -24.50 14.26
N ILE A 38 -1.22 -23.60 14.83
CA ILE A 38 0.23 -23.77 14.99
C ILE A 38 0.53 -23.86 16.49
N SER A 39 1.32 -24.86 16.88
CA SER A 39 1.98 -24.91 18.18
C SER A 39 3.49 -24.78 17.97
N VAL A 40 4.16 -23.92 18.74
CA VAL A 40 5.61 -23.71 18.65
C VAL A 40 6.22 -23.78 20.05
N THR A 41 7.31 -24.52 20.18
CA THR A 41 8.04 -24.69 21.44
C THR A 41 9.51 -24.28 21.27
N SER A 42 10.00 -23.48 22.21
CA SER A 42 11.39 -23.04 22.25
C SER A 42 12.31 -24.21 22.63
N PRO A 43 13.42 -24.42 21.91
CA PRO A 43 14.41 -25.43 22.26
C PRO A 43 15.42 -24.91 23.31
N LEU A 44 15.43 -23.59 23.59
CA LEU A 44 16.31 -22.97 24.57
C LEU A 44 15.79 -23.29 25.98
N GLY A 45 16.56 -24.06 26.74
CA GLY A 45 16.15 -24.67 28.01
C GLY A 45 15.65 -23.72 29.10
N THR A 46 15.06 -24.33 30.12
CA THR A 46 14.25 -23.77 31.24
C THR A 46 14.85 -22.63 32.08
N LYS A 47 16.07 -22.17 31.81
CA LYS A 47 16.78 -21.18 32.65
C LYS A 47 16.53 -19.72 32.32
N ALA A 48 15.93 -19.40 31.16
CA ALA A 48 15.75 -18.00 30.71
C ALA A 48 14.28 -17.55 30.51
N LEU A 49 13.33 -18.49 30.40
CA LEU A 49 11.92 -18.20 30.10
C LEU A 49 11.02 -19.00 31.05
N SER A 50 9.90 -18.42 31.50
CA SER A 50 8.89 -19.15 32.27
C SER A 50 8.25 -20.26 31.44
N ALA A 51 7.67 -21.29 32.08
CA ALA A 51 7.04 -22.41 31.37
C ALA A 51 5.92 -21.98 30.38
N ARG A 52 5.24 -20.85 30.66
CA ARG A 52 4.24 -20.25 29.75
C ARG A 52 4.84 -19.51 28.56
N GLU A 53 6.10 -19.14 28.62
CA GLU A 53 6.82 -18.46 27.52
C GLU A 53 7.58 -19.45 26.63
N GLN A 54 7.82 -20.67 27.11
CA GLN A 54 8.52 -21.73 26.39
C GLN A 54 7.69 -22.39 25.28
N SER A 55 6.36 -22.34 25.37
CA SER A 55 5.48 -22.86 24.32
C SER A 55 4.31 -21.92 24.06
N TRP A 56 3.90 -21.82 22.80
CA TRP A 56 2.73 -21.07 22.39
C TRP A 56 1.90 -21.86 21.40
N LYS A 57 0.58 -21.74 21.51
CA LYS A 57 -0.40 -22.43 20.68
C LYS A 57 -1.47 -21.45 20.22
N SER A 58 -1.70 -21.41 18.91
CA SER A 58 -2.67 -20.51 18.28
C SER A 58 -4.11 -21.03 18.38
N GLY A 59 -5.08 -20.22 17.95
CA GLY A 59 -6.40 -20.72 17.53
C GLY A 59 -6.33 -21.40 16.15
N PHE A 60 -7.48 -21.90 15.67
CA PHE A 60 -7.65 -22.35 14.28
C PHE A 60 -7.92 -21.14 13.37
N SER A 61 -6.87 -20.36 13.11
CA SER A 61 -6.92 -19.04 12.47
C SER A 61 -6.25 -18.99 11.10
N PHE A 62 -5.50 -20.03 10.72
CA PHE A 62 -4.69 -20.05 9.50
C PHE A 62 -5.39 -20.81 8.37
N GLU A 63 -5.48 -20.24 7.17
CA GLU A 63 -5.98 -20.91 5.97
C GLU A 63 -4.98 -21.97 5.45
N GLY A 64 -3.69 -21.78 5.73
CA GLY A 64 -2.65 -22.73 5.40
C GLY A 64 -1.29 -22.36 5.95
N ILE A 65 -0.43 -23.37 6.04
CA ILE A 65 0.93 -23.28 6.59
C ILE A 65 1.89 -23.87 5.57
N PHE A 66 2.82 -23.05 5.09
CA PHE A 66 3.86 -23.40 4.14
C PHE A 66 5.16 -23.73 4.86
N GLN A 67 5.80 -24.81 4.45
CA GLN A 67 7.03 -25.35 5.00
C GLN A 67 8.26 -24.77 4.27
N PRO A 68 9.48 -24.95 4.83
CA PRO A 68 10.71 -24.45 4.24
C PRO A 68 10.99 -24.82 2.78
N HIS A 69 10.49 -25.97 2.32
CA HIS A 69 10.64 -26.45 0.94
C HIS A 69 9.59 -25.90 -0.02
N ASP A 70 8.57 -25.20 0.48
CA ASP A 70 7.50 -24.66 -0.35
C ASP A 70 7.97 -23.40 -1.10
N LYS A 71 8.06 -23.53 -2.42
CA LYS A 71 8.45 -22.45 -3.33
C LYS A 71 7.34 -21.42 -3.51
N ASN A 72 7.71 -20.24 -3.99
CA ASN A 72 6.77 -19.15 -4.27
C ASN A 72 5.64 -19.57 -5.22
N ARG A 73 5.94 -20.43 -6.22
CA ARG A 73 4.94 -21.02 -7.11
C ARG A 73 3.77 -21.65 -6.35
N MET A 74 4.05 -22.47 -5.34
CA MET A 74 2.99 -23.12 -4.54
C MET A 74 2.19 -22.10 -3.72
N LEU A 75 2.85 -21.08 -3.17
CA LEU A 75 2.16 -20.00 -2.46
C LEU A 75 1.23 -19.25 -3.41
N TYR A 76 1.69 -18.95 -4.61
CA TYR A 76 0.91 -18.30 -5.65
C TYR A 76 -0.34 -19.12 -6.00
N ASP A 77 -0.17 -20.40 -6.32
CA ASP A 77 -1.26 -21.30 -6.72
C ASP A 77 -2.32 -21.45 -5.62
N ARG A 78 -1.93 -21.35 -4.34
CA ARG A 78 -2.86 -21.48 -3.20
C ARG A 78 -3.49 -20.17 -2.73
N ILE A 79 -2.82 -19.03 -2.90
CA ILE A 79 -3.22 -17.75 -2.31
C ILE A 79 -3.76 -16.79 -3.36
N VAL A 80 -3.04 -16.61 -4.48
CA VAL A 80 -3.29 -15.54 -5.45
C VAL A 80 -4.11 -16.06 -6.64
N ALA A 81 -3.73 -17.20 -7.21
CA ALA A 81 -4.40 -17.76 -8.38
C ALA A 81 -5.93 -17.96 -8.19
N PRO A 82 -6.44 -18.43 -7.02
CA PRO A 82 -7.87 -18.57 -6.80
C PRO A 82 -8.64 -17.24 -6.75
N ILE A 83 -7.93 -16.12 -6.60
CA ILE A 83 -8.49 -14.77 -6.51
C ILE A 83 -8.50 -14.07 -7.88
N MET A 84 -7.75 -14.58 -8.87
CA MET A 84 -7.67 -13.99 -10.21
C MET A 84 -9.04 -13.74 -10.86
N PRO A 85 -10.04 -14.65 -10.77
CA PRO A 85 -11.37 -14.38 -11.33
C PRO A 85 -12.04 -13.14 -10.71
N GLU A 86 -11.82 -12.85 -9.43
CA GLU A 86 -12.40 -11.69 -8.76
C GLU A 86 -11.79 -10.39 -9.29
N VAL A 87 -10.48 -10.38 -9.57
CA VAL A 87 -9.80 -9.25 -10.19
C VAL A 87 -10.33 -9.00 -11.60
N LEU A 88 -10.58 -10.06 -12.37
CA LEU A 88 -11.19 -9.99 -13.70
C LEU A 88 -12.67 -9.56 -13.68
N LEU A 89 -13.31 -9.55 -12.50
CA LEU A 89 -14.63 -8.94 -12.25
C LEU A 89 -14.52 -7.49 -11.74
N GLY A 90 -13.35 -6.86 -11.87
CA GLY A 90 -13.14 -5.46 -11.49
C GLY A 90 -12.93 -5.25 -9.98
N LYS A 91 -12.70 -6.31 -9.19
CA LYS A 91 -12.52 -6.19 -7.73
C LYS A 91 -11.08 -5.89 -7.35
N CYS A 92 -10.90 -5.30 -6.18
CA CYS A 92 -9.60 -5.01 -5.57
C CYS A 92 -9.20 -6.11 -4.58
N CYS A 93 -8.01 -6.67 -4.76
CA CYS A 93 -7.49 -7.78 -3.96
C CYS A 93 -6.10 -7.44 -3.40
N ASN A 94 -5.92 -7.66 -2.09
CA ASN A 94 -4.78 -7.17 -1.32
C ASN A 94 -4.00 -8.32 -0.69
N PHE A 95 -2.67 -8.31 -0.82
CA PHE A 95 -1.77 -9.31 -0.26
C PHE A 95 -0.69 -8.63 0.57
N PHE A 96 -0.59 -8.99 1.85
CA PHE A 96 0.36 -8.40 2.79
C PHE A 96 1.41 -9.43 3.20
N ALA A 97 2.70 -9.12 3.12
CA ALA A 97 3.74 -9.90 3.77
C ALA A 97 4.11 -9.24 5.10
N TYR A 98 3.99 -9.99 6.20
CA TYR A 98 4.31 -9.53 7.55
C TYR A 98 5.28 -10.48 8.24
N GLY A 99 6.22 -9.96 9.03
CA GLY A 99 7.25 -10.76 9.70
C GLY A 99 8.45 -9.93 10.12
N HIS A 100 9.29 -10.50 10.99
CA HIS A 100 10.52 -9.85 11.43
C HIS A 100 11.54 -9.69 10.28
N SER A 101 12.57 -8.88 10.49
CA SER A 101 13.63 -8.70 9.48
C SER A 101 14.36 -10.00 9.17
N GLY A 102 14.61 -10.27 7.89
CA GLY A 102 15.20 -11.53 7.42
C GLY A 102 14.24 -12.74 7.41
N SER A 103 12.94 -12.57 7.67
CA SER A 103 11.97 -13.68 7.68
C SER A 103 11.52 -14.14 6.29
N GLY A 104 11.83 -13.38 5.22
CA GLY A 104 11.47 -13.72 3.84
C GLY A 104 10.27 -12.97 3.24
N LYS A 105 9.91 -11.80 3.79
CA LYS A 105 8.81 -10.95 3.27
C LYS A 105 9.00 -10.57 1.80
N THR A 106 10.09 -9.89 1.48
CA THR A 106 10.44 -9.44 0.13
C THR A 106 10.65 -10.61 -0.82
N HIS A 107 11.32 -11.68 -0.38
CA HIS A 107 11.44 -12.92 -1.15
C HIS A 107 10.08 -13.48 -1.56
N THR A 108 9.09 -13.44 -0.66
CA THR A 108 7.74 -13.91 -0.94
C THR A 108 7.02 -12.97 -1.91
N MET A 109 7.02 -11.68 -1.61
CA MET A 109 6.17 -10.74 -2.32
C MET A 109 6.72 -10.33 -3.69
N ILE A 110 8.02 -10.04 -3.75
CA ILE A 110 8.72 -9.48 -4.90
C ILE A 110 9.61 -10.53 -5.57
N GLY A 111 10.29 -11.35 -4.78
CA GLY A 111 11.28 -12.31 -5.28
C GLY A 111 12.62 -11.64 -5.65
N TYR A 112 13.61 -12.48 -5.97
CA TYR A 112 14.95 -12.03 -6.40
C TYR A 112 15.34 -12.57 -7.78
N ASN A 113 14.59 -13.54 -8.30
CA ASN A 113 14.74 -14.08 -9.63
C ASN A 113 13.53 -13.67 -10.47
N PHE A 114 13.79 -13.08 -11.63
CA PHE A 114 12.77 -12.58 -12.55
C PHE A 114 12.79 -13.34 -13.89
N GLU A 115 13.70 -14.31 -14.06
CA GLU A 115 13.86 -15.09 -15.28
C GLU A 115 13.21 -16.48 -15.16
N LEU A 116 13.27 -17.09 -13.97
CA LEU A 116 12.72 -18.42 -13.71
C LEU A 116 11.31 -18.32 -13.12
N ASP A 117 10.33 -18.69 -13.93
CA ASP A 117 8.89 -18.71 -13.62
C ASP A 117 8.51 -19.31 -12.26
N ASP A 118 9.22 -20.35 -11.82
CA ASP A 118 8.99 -21.08 -10.57
C ASP A 118 9.55 -20.36 -9.33
N GLU A 119 10.38 -19.35 -9.56
CA GLU A 119 11.08 -18.57 -8.52
C GLU A 119 10.56 -17.13 -8.40
N PHE A 120 9.61 -16.72 -9.24
CA PHE A 120 9.00 -15.39 -9.17
C PHE A 120 8.44 -15.10 -7.79
N GLY A 121 8.53 -13.84 -7.35
CA GLY A 121 7.68 -13.34 -6.28
C GLY A 121 6.20 -13.40 -6.67
N LEU A 122 5.34 -13.32 -5.66
CA LEU A 122 3.89 -13.34 -5.88
C LEU A 122 3.42 -12.24 -6.85
N CYS A 123 4.01 -11.05 -6.81
CA CYS A 123 3.61 -9.96 -7.70
C CYS A 123 3.89 -10.27 -9.18
N LEU A 124 5.08 -10.76 -9.52
CA LEU A 124 5.44 -11.06 -10.91
C LEU A 124 4.71 -12.31 -11.43
N ALA A 125 4.53 -13.33 -10.59
CA ALA A 125 3.70 -14.48 -10.94
C ALA A 125 2.25 -14.06 -11.25
N ALA A 126 1.70 -13.11 -10.47
CA ALA A 126 0.37 -12.57 -10.71
C ALA A 126 0.28 -11.75 -11.98
N ALA A 127 1.29 -10.90 -12.24
CA ALA A 127 1.38 -10.14 -13.48
C ALA A 127 1.36 -11.06 -14.71
N ARG A 128 2.14 -12.15 -14.70
CA ARG A 128 2.17 -13.11 -15.81
C ARG A 128 0.80 -13.72 -16.11
N GLN A 129 0.11 -14.22 -15.09
CA GLN A 129 -1.23 -14.80 -15.29
C GLN A 129 -2.24 -13.72 -15.70
N LEU A 130 -2.16 -12.52 -15.11
CA LEU A 130 -3.06 -11.42 -15.44
C LEU A 130 -2.88 -10.98 -16.89
N THR A 131 -1.65 -10.75 -17.36
CA THR A 131 -1.37 -10.42 -18.76
C THR A 131 -1.89 -11.51 -19.69
N ALA A 132 -1.63 -12.80 -19.41
CA ALA A 132 -2.13 -13.89 -20.24
C ALA A 132 -3.68 -13.93 -20.29
N ALA A 133 -4.37 -13.62 -19.19
CA ALA A 133 -5.82 -13.49 -19.18
C ALA A 133 -6.30 -12.29 -20.00
N LEU A 134 -5.62 -11.14 -19.89
CA LEU A 134 -5.92 -9.96 -20.68
C LEU A 134 -5.66 -10.19 -22.18
N ASP A 135 -4.62 -10.91 -22.56
CA ASP A 135 -4.36 -11.30 -23.95
C ASP A 135 -5.50 -12.16 -24.51
N GLY A 136 -6.02 -13.08 -23.70
CA GLY A 136 -7.21 -13.86 -24.05
C GLY A 136 -8.47 -13.02 -24.26
N ILE A 137 -8.67 -11.96 -23.45
CA ILE A 137 -9.78 -11.01 -23.59
C ILE A 137 -9.59 -10.13 -24.84
N ASN A 138 -8.39 -9.57 -25.00
CA ASN A 138 -8.00 -8.70 -26.12
C ASN A 138 -8.07 -9.44 -27.48
N ALA A 139 -7.89 -10.77 -27.49
CA ALA A 139 -8.04 -11.57 -28.71
C ALA A 139 -9.51 -11.81 -29.10
N GLN A 140 -10.45 -11.68 -28.16
CA GLN A 140 -11.88 -11.89 -28.38
C GLN A 140 -12.62 -10.59 -28.72
N ASP A 141 -12.18 -9.47 -28.17
CA ASP A 141 -12.80 -8.15 -28.37
C ASP A 141 -11.77 -7.14 -28.88
N ASN A 142 -12.05 -6.53 -30.02
CA ASN A 142 -11.20 -5.50 -30.63
C ASN A 142 -11.61 -4.06 -30.25
N ALA A 143 -12.69 -3.87 -29.50
CA ALA A 143 -13.16 -2.54 -29.12
C ALA A 143 -12.21 -1.86 -28.12
N TYR A 144 -11.61 -2.64 -27.22
CA TYR A 144 -10.68 -2.15 -26.22
C TYR A 144 -9.45 -3.04 -26.10
N ARG A 145 -8.28 -2.40 -25.97
CA ARG A 145 -7.07 -3.08 -25.53
C ARG A 145 -6.89 -2.84 -24.04
N PHE A 146 -7.02 -3.90 -23.25
CA PHE A 146 -6.72 -3.90 -21.83
C PHE A 146 -5.23 -4.11 -21.59
N GLY A 147 -4.69 -3.40 -20.61
CA GLY A 147 -3.32 -3.52 -20.13
C GLY A 147 -3.25 -3.37 -18.62
N ILE A 148 -2.03 -3.32 -18.08
CA ILE A 148 -1.78 -3.18 -16.64
C ILE A 148 -1.12 -1.82 -16.38
N GLY A 149 -1.75 -1.02 -15.52
CA GLY A 149 -1.16 0.18 -14.94
C GLY A 149 -0.40 -0.21 -13.67
N LEU A 150 0.93 -0.15 -13.73
CA LEU A 150 1.81 -0.43 -12.60
C LEU A 150 2.07 0.85 -11.82
N ARG A 151 1.87 0.81 -10.49
CA ARG A 151 2.32 1.84 -9.54
C ARG A 151 3.20 1.18 -8.49
N MET A 152 4.32 1.81 -8.17
CA MET A 152 5.23 1.31 -7.15
C MET A 152 5.75 2.45 -6.29
N TYR A 153 5.59 2.32 -4.98
CA TYR A 153 6.09 3.33 -4.05
C TYR A 153 6.49 2.72 -2.71
N GLU A 154 7.42 3.41 -2.07
CA GLU A 154 7.87 3.12 -0.72
C GLU A 154 7.25 4.10 0.26
N LEU A 155 6.74 3.60 1.39
CA LEU A 155 6.30 4.42 2.51
C LEU A 155 7.38 4.47 3.57
N ARG A 156 7.80 5.69 3.92
CA ARG A 156 8.82 5.95 4.94
C ARG A 156 8.47 7.20 5.71
N LYS A 157 8.23 7.04 7.01
CA LYS A 157 7.69 8.11 7.87
C LYS A 157 6.34 8.60 7.33
N ASN A 158 6.20 9.89 7.08
CA ASN A 158 4.96 10.53 6.64
C ASN A 158 4.91 10.78 5.13
N SER A 159 5.89 10.26 4.38
CA SER A 159 6.03 10.47 2.95
C SER A 159 5.99 9.14 2.20
N ALA A 160 5.52 9.21 0.96
CA ALA A 160 5.71 8.16 -0.03
C ALA A 160 6.92 8.52 -0.92
N PHE A 161 7.58 7.54 -1.50
CA PHE A 161 8.67 7.73 -2.46
C PHE A 161 8.33 6.93 -3.72
N ASP A 162 8.20 7.62 -4.85
CA ASP A 162 7.75 7.03 -6.11
C ASP A 162 8.90 6.26 -6.78
N LEU A 163 8.80 4.93 -6.78
CA LEU A 163 9.84 4.07 -7.32
C LEU A 163 9.88 4.08 -8.85
N LEU A 164 8.80 4.47 -9.52
CA LEU A 164 8.73 4.57 -10.98
C LEU A 164 9.13 5.96 -11.49
N ASN A 165 9.36 6.91 -10.59
CA ASN A 165 9.75 8.27 -10.90
C ASN A 165 10.96 8.70 -10.06
N ASN A 166 12.10 8.02 -10.25
CA ASN A 166 13.41 8.34 -9.68
C ASN A 166 13.44 8.45 -8.15
N HIS A 167 12.59 7.70 -7.43
CA HIS A 167 12.49 7.75 -5.97
C HIS A 167 12.12 9.17 -5.46
N ASN A 168 11.36 9.93 -6.24
CA ASN A 168 10.92 11.27 -5.86
C ASN A 168 10.00 11.22 -4.64
N GLU A 169 10.22 12.14 -3.69
CA GLU A 169 9.37 12.26 -2.50
C GLU A 169 7.97 12.75 -2.89
N CYS A 170 6.96 12.12 -2.30
CA CYS A 170 5.55 12.39 -2.48
C CYS A 170 4.87 12.55 -1.11
N PHE A 171 3.90 13.46 -1.06
CA PHE A 171 3.12 13.79 0.12
C PHE A 171 1.76 13.08 0.07
N ILE A 172 1.42 12.45 1.19
CA ILE A 172 0.14 11.78 1.38
C ILE A 172 -0.86 12.82 1.90
N ARG A 173 -1.93 13.06 1.15
CA ARG A 173 -2.98 14.03 1.49
C ARG A 173 -4.36 13.41 1.36
N GLU A 174 -5.31 13.91 2.12
CA GLU A 174 -6.72 13.54 1.98
C GLU A 174 -7.48 14.73 1.38
N GLY A 175 -8.22 14.47 0.30
CA GLY A 175 -9.06 15.47 -0.34
C GLY A 175 -10.37 15.72 0.42
N SER A 176 -11.10 16.77 0.00
CA SER A 176 -12.46 17.06 0.51
C SER A 176 -13.45 15.95 0.19
N ASP A 177 -13.18 15.19 -0.88
CA ASP A 177 -13.88 13.97 -1.30
C ASP A 177 -13.59 12.74 -0.43
N ARG A 178 -12.76 12.89 0.61
CA ARG A 178 -12.25 11.80 1.46
C ARG A 178 -11.44 10.75 0.71
N ARG A 179 -10.93 11.03 -0.50
CA ARG A 179 -9.96 10.16 -1.17
C ARG A 179 -8.54 10.50 -0.70
N VAL A 180 -7.66 9.50 -0.72
CA VAL A 180 -6.25 9.69 -0.40
C VAL A 180 -5.48 9.90 -1.69
N TYR A 181 -4.68 10.95 -1.73
CA TYR A 181 -3.84 11.31 -2.85
C TYR A 181 -2.37 11.22 -2.43
N ILE A 182 -1.58 10.51 -3.22
CA ILE A 182 -0.12 10.54 -3.14
C ILE A 182 0.35 11.50 -4.23
N ARG A 183 0.91 12.64 -3.79
CA ARG A 183 1.23 13.78 -4.65
C ARG A 183 2.70 14.12 -4.57
N GLY A 184 3.41 14.06 -5.70
CA GLY A 184 4.79 14.48 -5.85
C GLY A 184 4.98 15.99 -5.70
N GLU A 185 6.14 16.46 -6.12
CA GLU A 185 6.50 17.88 -6.09
C GLU A 185 5.54 18.73 -6.93
N THR A 186 5.26 19.93 -6.43
CA THR A 186 4.54 20.96 -7.17
C THR A 186 5.49 21.62 -8.14
N GLU A 187 5.21 21.54 -9.43
CA GLU A 187 6.00 22.17 -10.48
C GLU A 187 5.22 23.29 -11.17
N THR A 188 5.90 24.38 -11.49
CA THR A 188 5.35 25.44 -12.34
C THR A 188 5.79 25.15 -13.77
N LEU A 189 4.81 24.88 -14.64
CA LEU A 189 5.03 24.60 -16.05
C LEU A 189 5.03 25.90 -16.88
N GLU A 190 5.29 25.76 -18.18
CA GLU A 190 5.13 26.84 -19.14
C GLU A 190 3.71 27.44 -19.08
N ASN A 191 3.60 28.73 -19.39
CA ASN A 191 2.36 29.51 -19.32
C ASN A 191 1.78 29.69 -17.90
N GLY A 192 2.58 29.44 -16.85
CA GLY A 192 2.17 29.67 -15.46
C GLY A 192 1.22 28.62 -14.89
N LYS A 193 0.99 27.51 -15.61
CA LYS A 193 0.27 26.34 -15.07
C LYS A 193 1.05 25.77 -13.88
N VAL A 194 0.33 25.27 -12.88
CA VAL A 194 0.96 24.67 -11.69
C VAL A 194 0.47 23.24 -11.59
N ARG A 195 1.35 22.25 -11.73
CA ARG A 195 0.98 20.83 -11.69
C ARG A 195 1.47 20.23 -10.39
N VAL A 196 0.61 19.42 -9.78
CA VAL A 196 1.00 18.53 -8.69
C VAL A 196 0.96 17.13 -9.23
N ARG A 197 2.13 16.51 -9.44
CA ARG A 197 2.21 15.19 -10.07
C ARG A 197 1.55 14.14 -9.16
N PRO A 198 0.60 13.31 -9.65
CA PRO A 198 0.22 12.12 -8.91
C PRO A 198 1.36 11.11 -8.91
N ILE A 199 1.23 10.04 -8.10
CA ILE A 199 2.10 8.87 -8.19
C ILE A 199 2.11 8.35 -9.64
N ALA A 200 3.30 8.05 -10.17
CA ALA A 200 3.45 7.60 -11.54
C ALA A 200 2.73 6.26 -11.77
N THR A 201 2.01 6.19 -12.89
CA THR A 201 1.44 4.94 -13.42
C THR A 201 2.20 4.60 -14.70
N ARG A 202 2.79 3.40 -14.77
CA ARG A 202 3.42 2.87 -15.99
C ARG A 202 2.45 1.91 -16.68
N ALA A 203 2.00 2.27 -17.88
CA ALA A 203 1.18 1.40 -18.70
C ALA A 203 2.05 0.28 -19.29
N CYS A 204 1.66 -0.96 -19.03
CA CYS A 204 2.32 -2.16 -19.51
C CYS A 204 1.31 -2.97 -20.33
N TRP A 205 1.62 -3.21 -21.61
CA TRP A 205 0.76 -3.93 -22.56
C TRP A 205 1.24 -5.34 -22.85
N SER A 206 2.30 -5.78 -22.16
CA SER A 206 2.88 -7.11 -22.19
C SER A 206 3.52 -7.44 -20.84
N PHE A 207 3.82 -8.71 -20.62
CA PHE A 207 4.46 -9.18 -19.39
C PHE A 207 5.90 -8.66 -19.29
N GLU A 208 6.61 -8.63 -20.41
CA GLU A 208 8.01 -8.19 -20.53
C GLU A 208 8.16 -6.70 -20.20
N GLU A 209 7.20 -5.86 -20.65
CA GLU A 209 7.15 -4.46 -20.25
C GLU A 209 6.96 -4.31 -18.75
N LEU A 210 6.00 -5.04 -18.16
CA LEU A 210 5.74 -4.98 -16.71
C LEU A 210 6.95 -5.45 -15.90
N GLN A 211 7.57 -6.55 -16.30
CA GLN A 211 8.77 -7.07 -15.65
C GLN A 211 9.90 -6.02 -15.66
N ARG A 212 10.13 -5.36 -16.80
CA ARG A 212 11.15 -4.33 -16.94
C ARG A 212 10.87 -3.13 -16.02
N GLU A 213 9.64 -2.62 -16.01
CA GLU A 213 9.26 -1.49 -15.15
C GLU A 213 9.34 -1.86 -13.66
N LEU A 214 8.94 -3.09 -13.30
CA LEU A 214 9.09 -3.63 -11.94
C LEU A 214 10.56 -3.64 -11.52
N GLN A 215 11.44 -4.21 -12.36
CA GLN A 215 12.88 -4.28 -12.08
C GLN A 215 13.50 -2.89 -11.96
N GLU A 216 13.10 -1.93 -12.81
CA GLU A 216 13.60 -0.56 -12.74
C GLU A 216 13.18 0.12 -11.42
N GLY A 217 11.92 -0.03 -11.01
CA GLY A 217 11.45 0.46 -9.71
C GLY A 217 12.22 -0.15 -8.53
N LEU A 218 12.60 -1.43 -8.61
CA LEU A 218 13.40 -2.10 -7.58
C LEU A 218 14.86 -1.60 -7.52
N LYS A 219 15.45 -1.18 -8.65
CA LYS A 219 16.78 -0.52 -8.64
C LYS A 219 16.73 0.80 -7.87
N HIS A 220 15.69 1.61 -8.11
CA HIS A 220 15.49 2.86 -7.37
C HIS A 220 15.26 2.64 -5.89
N ARG A 221 14.61 1.53 -5.50
CA ARG A 221 14.56 1.09 -4.11
C ARG A 221 16.00 0.93 -3.62
N ALA A 222 16.79 0.01 -4.20
CA ALA A 222 18.12 -0.37 -3.71
C ALA A 222 19.16 0.78 -3.57
N VAL A 223 19.14 1.79 -4.45
CA VAL A 223 20.16 2.86 -4.50
C VAL A 223 19.99 3.92 -3.40
N ALA A 224 18.81 4.07 -2.81
CA ALA A 224 18.46 5.22 -1.98
C ALA A 224 19.18 5.33 -0.61
N THR A 225 20.01 4.36 -0.21
CA THR A 225 20.76 4.42 1.07
C THR A 225 22.14 3.75 1.01
N SER A 226 23.19 4.57 1.09
CA SER A 226 24.61 4.16 1.16
C SER A 226 25.06 3.64 2.54
N THR A 227 24.18 3.01 3.32
CA THR A 227 24.54 2.43 4.63
C THR A 227 24.13 0.97 4.74
N VAL A 228 24.99 0.21 5.45
CA VAL A 228 25.13 -1.24 5.66
C VAL A 228 23.86 -2.03 6.11
N HIS A 229 22.63 -1.53 5.91
CA HIS A 229 21.39 -2.19 6.35
C HIS A 229 20.44 -2.52 5.19
N ASP A 230 19.83 -3.71 5.24
CA ASP A 230 18.83 -4.20 4.30
C ASP A 230 17.58 -3.30 4.30
N GLN A 231 17.39 -2.52 3.24
CA GLN A 231 16.30 -1.55 3.08
C GLN A 231 14.91 -2.17 3.25
N SER A 232 14.73 -3.43 2.86
CA SER A 232 13.45 -4.12 2.96
C SER A 232 12.92 -4.24 4.39
N SER A 233 13.82 -4.15 5.38
CA SER A 233 13.45 -4.16 6.79
C SER A 233 12.85 -2.85 7.29
N ARG A 234 13.16 -1.71 6.66
CA ARG A 234 12.93 -0.39 7.29
C ARG A 234 11.78 0.40 6.68
N THR A 235 11.22 -0.07 5.57
CA THR A 235 10.24 0.67 4.77
C THR A 235 9.18 -0.28 4.22
N HIS A 236 7.96 0.21 4.05
CA HIS A 236 6.90 -0.57 3.44
C HIS A 236 6.91 -0.32 1.93
N ALA A 237 6.90 -1.36 1.10
CA ALA A 237 6.72 -1.20 -0.33
C ALA A 237 5.31 -1.62 -0.75
N VAL A 238 4.69 -0.82 -1.61
CA VAL A 238 3.40 -1.10 -2.23
C VAL A 238 3.60 -1.20 -3.73
N ILE A 239 3.11 -2.31 -4.30
CA ILE A 239 3.07 -2.57 -5.73
C ILE A 239 1.60 -2.76 -6.08
N GLU A 240 1.06 -1.84 -6.86
CA GLU A 240 -0.32 -1.89 -7.35
C GLU A 240 -0.31 -2.15 -8.85
N MET A 241 -1.14 -3.10 -9.26
CA MET A 241 -1.46 -3.38 -10.66
C MET A 241 -2.96 -3.16 -10.85
N GLU A 242 -3.31 -2.20 -11.70
CA GLU A 242 -4.68 -1.88 -12.09
C GLU A 242 -4.92 -2.28 -13.54
N ILE A 243 -6.03 -2.93 -13.85
CA ILE A 243 -6.44 -3.18 -15.23
C ILE A 243 -6.96 -1.86 -15.83
N ILE A 244 -6.36 -1.45 -16.95
CA ILE A 244 -6.57 -0.13 -17.58
C ILE A 244 -6.77 -0.25 -19.09
N THR A 245 -7.19 0.85 -19.72
CA THR A 245 -7.15 1.08 -21.17
C THR A 245 -6.42 2.40 -21.47
N ASN A 246 -5.99 2.60 -22.72
CA ASN A 246 -5.40 3.88 -23.14
C ASN A 246 -6.37 5.05 -22.95
N ASP A 247 -7.65 4.85 -23.31
CA ASP A 247 -8.67 5.89 -23.17
C ASP A 247 -8.84 6.33 -21.72
N LEU A 248 -8.84 5.37 -20.78
CA LEU A 248 -8.94 5.68 -19.35
C LEU A 248 -7.72 6.47 -18.86
N LEU A 249 -6.51 6.13 -19.31
CA LEU A 249 -5.32 6.88 -18.96
C LEU A 249 -5.35 8.30 -19.54
N ASN A 250 -5.73 8.44 -20.80
CA ASN A 250 -5.85 9.75 -21.46
C ASN A 250 -6.87 10.65 -20.75
N ALA A 251 -8.01 10.09 -20.35
CA ALA A 251 -9.03 10.84 -19.61
C ALA A 251 -8.53 11.27 -18.22
N ARG A 252 -7.79 10.41 -17.52
CA ARG A 252 -7.15 10.76 -16.23
C ARG A 252 -6.09 11.86 -16.40
N ASP A 253 -5.29 11.79 -17.47
CA ASP A 253 -4.31 12.83 -17.81
C ASP A 253 -5.00 14.16 -18.14
N GLU A 254 -6.14 14.14 -18.83
CA GLU A 254 -6.94 15.35 -19.06
C GLU A 254 -7.40 15.98 -17.75
N VAL A 255 -7.89 15.19 -16.78
CA VAL A 255 -8.27 15.71 -15.45
C VAL A 255 -7.08 16.40 -14.78
N ILE A 256 -5.89 15.78 -14.81
CA ILE A 256 -4.66 16.34 -14.22
C ILE A 256 -4.30 17.67 -14.89
N GLU A 257 -4.38 17.75 -16.22
CA GLU A 257 -4.09 18.97 -16.97
C GLU A 257 -5.08 20.09 -16.65
N ARG A 258 -6.39 19.79 -16.56
CA ARG A 258 -7.40 20.80 -16.18
C ARG A 258 -7.23 21.26 -14.74
N GLN A 259 -6.90 20.35 -13.83
CA GLN A 259 -6.57 20.73 -12.45
C GLN A 259 -5.33 21.63 -12.40
N SER A 260 -4.32 21.35 -13.24
CA SER A 260 -3.10 22.17 -13.31
C SER A 260 -3.36 23.61 -13.78
N GLU A 261 -4.31 23.77 -14.70
CA GLU A 261 -4.78 25.06 -15.18
C GLU A 261 -5.57 25.85 -14.13
N LEU A 262 -6.35 25.16 -13.29
CA LEU A 262 -7.17 25.77 -12.25
C LEU A 262 -6.33 26.37 -11.11
N VAL A 263 -5.23 25.71 -10.71
CA VAL A 263 -4.43 26.12 -9.54
C VAL A 263 -4.02 27.61 -9.54
N PRO A 264 -3.35 28.14 -10.59
CA PRO A 264 -2.96 29.56 -10.61
C PRO A 264 -4.17 30.51 -10.64
N VAL A 265 -5.26 30.13 -11.32
CA VAL A 265 -6.49 30.94 -11.38
C VAL A 265 -7.17 31.00 -10.02
N GLY A 266 -7.28 29.86 -9.33
CA GLY A 266 -7.85 29.77 -7.99
C GLY A 266 -7.02 30.53 -6.95
N LYS A 267 -5.68 30.48 -7.04
CA LYS A 267 -4.79 31.30 -6.24
C LYS A 267 -5.04 32.79 -6.49
N HIS A 268 -5.09 33.21 -7.76
CA HIS A 268 -5.34 34.61 -8.11
C HIS A 268 -6.66 35.14 -7.55
N ALA A 269 -7.75 34.37 -7.66
CA ALA A 269 -9.04 34.75 -7.08
C ALA A 269 -8.97 34.92 -5.56
N THR A 270 -8.26 34.00 -4.88
CA THR A 270 -8.01 34.08 -3.43
C THR A 270 -7.19 35.32 -3.06
N ASP A 271 -6.12 35.59 -3.81
CA ASP A 271 -5.24 36.75 -3.59
C ASP A 271 -6.00 38.06 -3.79
N VAL A 272 -6.82 38.17 -4.85
CA VAL A 272 -7.70 39.33 -5.10
C VAL A 272 -8.68 39.53 -3.95
N TYR A 273 -9.34 38.46 -3.51
CA TYR A 273 -10.27 38.53 -2.38
C TYR A 273 -9.58 39.02 -1.10
N ILE A 274 -8.42 38.46 -0.76
CA ILE A 274 -7.67 38.85 0.45
C ILE A 274 -7.17 40.30 0.34
N GLU A 275 -6.66 40.71 -0.82
CA GLU A 275 -6.16 42.07 -1.05
C GLU A 275 -7.29 43.10 -0.89
N GLU A 276 -8.45 42.85 -1.50
CA GLU A 276 -9.59 43.78 -1.44
C GLU A 276 -10.18 43.86 -0.03
N ASN A 277 -10.34 42.73 0.67
CA ASN A 277 -10.88 42.72 2.02
C ASN A 277 -9.91 43.24 3.08
N SER A 278 -8.60 43.04 2.90
CA SER A 278 -7.59 43.57 3.83
C SER A 278 -7.50 45.11 3.76
N ARG A 279 -7.69 45.71 2.59
CA ARG A 279 -7.75 47.18 2.43
C ARG A 279 -8.99 47.81 3.03
N ALA A 280 -10.07 47.03 3.17
CA ALA A 280 -11.32 47.46 3.78
C ALA A 280 -11.26 47.55 5.31
N VAL A 281 -10.13 47.20 5.94
CA VAL A 281 -9.90 47.32 7.38
C VAL A 281 -8.61 48.09 7.69
N ILE A 282 -8.61 48.87 8.76
CA ILE A 282 -7.44 49.55 9.33
C ILE A 282 -7.33 49.23 10.81
N GLN A 283 -6.12 49.30 11.37
CA GLN A 283 -5.90 49.11 12.79
C GLN A 283 -6.13 50.43 13.54
N SER A 284 -7.00 50.42 14.55
CA SER A 284 -7.23 51.56 15.44
C SER A 284 -6.04 51.74 16.40
N GLU A 285 -6.00 52.89 17.09
CA GLU A 285 -4.99 53.19 18.12
C GLU A 285 -4.96 52.15 19.26
N ASP A 286 -6.10 51.50 19.55
CA ASP A 286 -6.22 50.40 20.52
C ASP A 286 -5.80 49.03 19.97
N GLY A 287 -5.27 48.98 18.74
CA GLY A 287 -4.83 47.75 18.08
C GLY A 287 -5.96 46.92 17.45
N LYS A 288 -7.22 47.40 17.45
CA LYS A 288 -8.39 46.68 16.90
C LYS A 288 -8.57 46.96 15.41
N TYR A 289 -8.91 45.95 14.62
CA TYR A 289 -9.27 46.16 13.21
C TYR A 289 -10.68 46.76 13.09
N ILE A 290 -10.78 47.93 12.47
CA ILE A 290 -12.03 48.65 12.19
C ILE A 290 -12.20 48.85 10.68
N PRO A 291 -13.43 49.00 10.16
CA PRO A 291 -13.66 49.28 8.74
C PRO A 291 -12.93 50.55 8.30
N ASN A 292 -12.31 50.51 7.12
CA ASN A 292 -11.63 51.64 6.52
C ASN A 292 -12.65 52.59 5.84
N PRO A 293 -12.91 53.78 6.37
CA PRO A 293 -13.89 54.71 5.77
C PRO A 293 -13.44 55.26 4.42
N ASN A 294 -12.14 55.18 4.10
CA ASN A 294 -11.55 55.71 2.87
C ASN A 294 -11.40 54.65 1.76
N TYR A 295 -11.86 53.42 2.00
CA TYR A 295 -11.76 52.34 1.03
C TYR A 295 -13.05 51.53 0.95
N GLN A 296 -13.58 51.38 -0.25
CA GLN A 296 -14.66 50.47 -0.54
C GLN A 296 -14.12 49.30 -1.36
N VAL A 297 -14.44 48.07 -0.94
CA VAL A 297 -14.08 46.83 -1.65
C VAL A 297 -14.49 46.94 -3.11
N ASN A 298 -13.55 46.68 -4.02
CA ASN A 298 -13.86 46.61 -5.45
C ASN A 298 -14.54 45.28 -5.76
N GLN A 299 -15.87 45.23 -5.55
CA GLN A 299 -16.64 44.01 -5.74
C GLN A 299 -16.57 43.49 -7.19
N GLN A 300 -16.50 44.38 -8.18
CA GLN A 300 -16.38 43.98 -9.60
C GLN A 300 -15.08 43.21 -9.87
N ARG A 301 -13.98 43.59 -9.23
CA ARG A 301 -12.69 42.90 -9.36
C ARG A 301 -12.74 41.50 -8.73
N VAL A 302 -13.35 41.38 -7.55
CA VAL A 302 -13.56 40.09 -6.86
C VAL A 302 -14.46 39.19 -7.72
N ASP A 303 -15.60 39.71 -8.18
CA ASP A 303 -16.57 38.96 -8.99
C ASP A 303 -15.97 38.50 -10.33
N ALA A 304 -15.14 39.34 -10.97
CA ALA A 304 -14.45 38.97 -12.20
C ALA A 304 -13.44 37.83 -11.98
N ALA A 305 -12.69 37.86 -10.87
CA ALA A 305 -11.73 36.81 -10.53
C ALA A 305 -12.44 35.50 -10.15
N GLU A 306 -13.52 35.55 -9.37
CA GLU A 306 -14.34 34.39 -9.02
C GLU A 306 -15.07 33.81 -10.24
N LYS A 307 -15.58 34.64 -11.17
CA LYS A 307 -16.16 34.16 -12.42
C LYS A 307 -15.15 33.36 -13.25
N LYS A 308 -13.92 33.86 -13.38
CA LYS A 308 -12.85 33.17 -14.10
C LYS A 308 -12.46 31.85 -13.42
N LYS A 309 -12.39 31.83 -12.09
CA LYS A 309 -12.17 30.61 -11.31
C LYS A 309 -13.28 29.58 -11.56
N ALA A 310 -14.55 30.01 -11.52
CA ALA A 310 -15.70 29.14 -11.78
C ALA A 310 -15.68 28.52 -13.20
N GLU A 311 -15.23 29.27 -14.21
CA GLU A 311 -15.04 28.74 -15.57
C GLU A 311 -14.02 27.58 -15.60
N PHE A 312 -12.91 27.70 -14.87
CA PHE A 312 -11.89 26.64 -14.80
C PHE A 312 -12.34 25.46 -13.93
N GLU A 313 -13.08 25.71 -12.84
CA GLU A 313 -13.71 24.66 -12.02
C GLU A 313 -14.69 23.83 -12.86
N LEU A 314 -15.48 24.47 -13.72
CA LEU A 314 -16.36 23.76 -14.66
C LEU A 314 -15.57 22.88 -15.63
N ARG A 315 -14.42 23.36 -16.15
CA ARG A 315 -13.56 22.56 -17.04
C ARG A 315 -12.97 21.33 -16.35
N VAL A 316 -12.60 21.44 -15.07
CA VAL A 316 -12.17 20.28 -14.26
C VAL A 316 -13.33 19.31 -14.10
N LYS A 317 -14.50 19.79 -13.71
CA LYS A 317 -15.69 18.97 -13.52
C LYS A 317 -16.08 18.19 -14.78
N MET A 318 -16.06 18.85 -15.95
CA MET A 318 -16.34 18.20 -17.24
C MET A 318 -15.31 17.11 -17.57
N ALA A 319 -14.03 17.29 -17.24
CA ALA A 319 -13.02 16.27 -17.43
C ALA A 319 -13.20 15.08 -16.47
N GLU A 320 -13.61 15.32 -15.22
CA GLU A 320 -13.93 14.27 -14.25
C GLU A 320 -15.17 13.47 -14.66
N GLU A 321 -16.20 14.14 -15.19
CA GLU A 321 -17.37 13.51 -15.78
C GLU A 321 -16.97 12.66 -17.01
N HIS A 322 -16.10 13.17 -17.87
CA HIS A 322 -15.58 12.42 -19.02
C HIS A 322 -14.79 11.17 -18.61
N GLU A 323 -13.90 11.27 -17.62
CA GLU A 323 -13.16 10.10 -17.08
C GLU A 323 -14.12 9.03 -16.54
N SER A 324 -15.15 9.45 -15.81
CA SER A 324 -16.18 8.55 -15.30
C SER A 324 -16.98 7.88 -16.42
N GLU A 325 -17.31 8.61 -17.49
CA GLU A 325 -17.97 8.08 -18.68
C GLU A 325 -17.08 7.06 -19.40
N VAL A 326 -15.81 7.38 -19.64
CA VAL A 326 -14.83 6.47 -20.27
C VAL A 326 -14.70 5.17 -19.47
N PHE A 327 -14.59 5.27 -18.14
CA PHE A 327 -14.58 4.10 -17.27
C PHE A 327 -15.88 3.29 -17.39
N ALA A 328 -17.04 3.95 -17.38
CA ALA A 328 -18.34 3.28 -17.45
C ALA A 328 -18.55 2.56 -18.80
N VAL A 329 -18.10 3.15 -19.91
CA VAL A 329 -18.18 2.52 -21.24
C VAL A 329 -17.23 1.31 -21.30
N ALA A 330 -15.98 1.44 -20.86
CA ALA A 330 -15.03 0.32 -20.81
C ALA A 330 -15.54 -0.82 -19.91
N SER A 331 -16.20 -0.50 -18.79
CA SER A 331 -16.78 -1.48 -17.87
C SER A 331 -17.95 -2.26 -18.46
N ARG A 332 -18.71 -1.63 -19.37
CA ARG A 332 -19.77 -2.32 -20.13
C ARG A 332 -19.20 -3.25 -21.20
N ALA A 333 -18.04 -2.91 -21.76
CA ALA A 333 -17.35 -3.78 -22.72
C ALA A 333 -16.77 -5.01 -22.00
N HIS A 334 -16.05 -4.81 -20.89
CA HIS A 334 -15.60 -5.90 -20.04
C HIS A 334 -15.49 -5.49 -18.57
N GLN A 335 -15.98 -6.34 -17.67
CA GLN A 335 -16.05 -6.07 -16.22
C GLN A 335 -14.67 -5.98 -15.55
N CYS A 336 -13.60 -6.38 -16.24
CA CYS A 336 -12.25 -6.41 -15.66
C CYS A 336 -11.64 -5.03 -15.43
N ILE A 337 -12.13 -3.99 -16.11
CA ILE A 337 -11.58 -2.64 -15.97
C ILE A 337 -11.59 -2.20 -14.50
N GLY A 338 -10.49 -1.60 -14.05
CA GLY A 338 -10.34 -1.17 -12.65
C GLY A 338 -10.12 -2.31 -11.65
N GLY A 339 -10.06 -3.57 -12.10
CA GLY A 339 -9.60 -4.68 -11.26
C GLY A 339 -8.19 -4.44 -10.75
N LYS A 340 -7.96 -4.66 -9.45
CA LYS A 340 -6.68 -4.33 -8.79
C LYS A 340 -6.08 -5.51 -8.05
N LEU A 341 -4.77 -5.68 -8.22
CA LEU A 341 -3.91 -6.50 -7.37
C LEU A 341 -2.95 -5.57 -6.62
N VAL A 342 -3.01 -5.61 -5.28
CA VAL A 342 -2.17 -4.79 -4.41
C VAL A 342 -1.29 -5.70 -3.56
N PHE A 343 0.02 -5.62 -3.78
CA PHE A 343 1.02 -6.39 -3.04
C PHE A 343 1.78 -5.45 -2.11
N VAL A 344 1.76 -5.76 -0.81
CA VAL A 344 2.35 -4.94 0.24
C VAL A 344 3.43 -5.72 0.96
N ASP A 345 4.68 -5.32 0.77
CA ASP A 345 5.86 -5.81 1.49
C ASP A 345 6.08 -4.91 2.71
N LEU A 346 5.61 -5.35 3.88
CA LEU A 346 5.70 -4.52 5.08
C LEU A 346 7.14 -4.51 5.63
N ALA A 347 7.54 -3.39 6.22
CA ALA A 347 8.76 -3.31 7.02
C ALA A 347 8.78 -4.38 8.14
N GLY A 348 9.99 -4.71 8.60
CA GLY A 348 10.22 -5.68 9.66
C GLY A 348 9.55 -5.29 10.97
N ALA A 349 8.84 -6.23 11.58
CA ALA A 349 8.16 -6.02 12.86
C ALA A 349 9.12 -6.14 14.07
N GLU A 350 10.34 -5.61 13.97
CA GLU A 350 11.31 -5.70 15.07
C GLU A 350 10.83 -4.97 16.33
N TYR A 351 10.90 -5.72 17.44
CA TYR A 351 10.80 -5.21 18.79
C TYR A 351 12.18 -4.73 19.26
N LEU A 352 12.19 -3.65 20.05
CA LEU A 352 13.37 -3.00 20.65
C LEU A 352 14.22 -3.87 21.61
N SER A 353 14.01 -5.18 21.67
CA SER A 353 14.70 -6.08 22.60
C SER A 353 15.80 -6.84 21.88
N GLY A 354 16.97 -6.23 21.78
CA GLY A 354 18.20 -6.93 21.39
C GLY A 354 19.21 -5.96 20.84
N ALA A 355 20.38 -5.87 21.49
CA ALA A 355 21.56 -5.34 20.84
C ALA A 355 21.67 -5.96 19.43
N THR A 356 22.13 -5.18 18.45
CA THR A 356 22.68 -5.78 17.22
C THR A 356 23.59 -6.94 17.61
N GLU A 357 23.70 -7.99 16.79
CA GLU A 357 24.62 -9.12 17.01
C GLU A 357 26.06 -8.68 17.39
N ALA A 358 26.44 -7.43 17.11
CA ALA A 358 27.72 -6.81 17.43
C ALA A 358 27.75 -5.90 18.70
N GLY A 359 26.73 -5.84 19.55
CA GLY A 359 26.75 -4.98 20.75
C GLY A 359 26.74 -3.46 20.47
N LEU A 360 26.51 -3.04 19.22
CA LEU A 360 26.47 -1.65 18.81
C LEU A 360 25.16 -0.98 19.27
N LYS A 361 25.29 0.19 19.89
CA LYS A 361 24.13 1.02 20.25
C LYS A 361 23.47 1.51 18.96
N GLN A 362 22.19 1.16 18.76
CA GLN A 362 21.37 1.75 17.71
C GLN A 362 21.44 3.28 17.77
N SER A 363 21.64 3.91 16.61
CA SER A 363 21.63 5.37 16.49
C SER A 363 20.24 5.93 16.86
N ALA A 364 20.18 7.21 17.25
CA ALA A 364 18.90 7.87 17.52
C ALA A 364 17.94 7.81 16.31
N ARG A 365 18.50 7.91 15.10
CA ARG A 365 17.76 7.82 13.83
C ARG A 365 17.14 6.44 13.61
N GLU A 366 17.87 5.37 13.89
CA GLU A 366 17.36 4.00 13.76
C GLU A 366 16.28 3.69 14.80
N LYS A 367 16.46 4.16 16.04
CA LYS A 367 15.42 4.03 17.08
C LYS A 367 14.13 4.75 16.67
N GLN A 368 14.23 5.93 16.07
CA GLN A 368 13.06 6.66 15.59
C GLN A 368 12.39 5.93 14.41
N GLN A 369 13.16 5.36 13.48
CA GLN A 369 12.62 4.55 12.38
C GLN A 369 11.86 3.32 12.90
N GLY A 370 12.46 2.55 13.81
CA GLY A 370 11.81 1.36 14.39
C GLY A 370 10.52 1.70 15.15
N ARG A 371 10.47 2.84 15.84
CA ARG A 371 9.23 3.32 16.48
C ARG A 371 8.14 3.59 15.46
N GLN A 372 8.47 4.27 14.36
CA GLN A 372 7.49 4.59 13.31
C GLN A 372 6.93 3.32 12.65
N ILE A 373 7.79 2.35 12.30
CA ILE A 373 7.37 1.07 11.72
C ILE A 373 6.37 0.37 12.65
N ASN A 374 6.67 0.34 13.95
CA ASN A 374 5.76 -0.25 14.93
C ASN A 374 4.42 0.51 15.06
N THR A 375 4.44 1.84 14.96
CA THR A 375 3.21 2.65 14.89
C THR A 375 2.38 2.27 13.66
N ASP A 376 3.00 2.12 12.50
CA ASP A 376 2.33 1.78 11.24
C ASP A 376 1.69 0.37 11.31
N LEU A 377 2.43 -0.61 11.84
CA LEU A 377 1.97 -1.99 11.99
C LEU A 377 0.86 -2.16 13.05
N LEU A 378 0.93 -1.37 14.13
CA LEU A 378 -0.12 -1.33 15.16
C LEU A 378 -1.39 -0.66 14.62
N ALA A 379 -1.27 0.44 13.88
CA ALA A 379 -2.39 1.08 13.22
C ALA A 379 -3.08 0.11 12.25
N LEU A 380 -2.30 -0.63 11.45
CA LEU A 380 -2.83 -1.65 10.53
C LEU A 380 -3.61 -2.73 11.28
N LYS A 381 -3.07 -3.22 12.41
CA LYS A 381 -3.76 -4.20 13.26
C LYS A 381 -5.13 -3.69 13.72
N GLU A 382 -5.18 -2.44 14.18
CA GLU A 382 -6.41 -1.83 14.68
C GLU A 382 -7.43 -1.57 13.57
N VAL A 383 -6.98 -1.21 12.36
CA VAL A 383 -7.86 -1.12 11.18
C VAL A 383 -8.48 -2.47 10.84
N ILE A 384 -7.69 -3.54 10.77
CA ILE A 384 -8.17 -4.90 10.47
C ILE A 384 -9.16 -5.35 11.55
N ARG A 385 -8.83 -5.13 12.82
CA ARG A 385 -9.71 -5.45 13.97
C ARG A 385 -11.01 -4.64 13.96
N ALA A 386 -10.95 -3.36 13.61
CA ALA A 386 -12.14 -2.52 13.55
C ALA A 386 -13.07 -2.93 12.40
N ARG A 387 -12.49 -3.31 11.24
CA ARG A 387 -13.25 -3.79 10.06
C ARG A 387 -13.94 -5.12 10.31
N SER A 388 -13.23 -6.10 10.86
CA SER A 388 -13.78 -7.42 11.20
C SER A 388 -14.93 -7.33 12.21
N LEU A 389 -14.83 -6.40 13.17
CA LEU A 389 -15.91 -6.09 14.12
C LEU A 389 -17.00 -5.15 13.57
N ALA A 390 -16.96 -4.81 12.27
CA ALA A 390 -17.91 -3.91 11.61
C ALA A 390 -18.15 -2.60 12.38
N ARG A 391 -17.09 -2.00 12.96
CA ARG A 391 -17.20 -0.74 13.67
C ARG A 391 -17.58 0.40 12.72
N SER A 392 -18.40 1.32 13.19
CA SER A 392 -18.79 2.53 12.42
C SER A 392 -17.61 3.43 12.08
N TYR A 393 -16.60 3.48 12.96
CA TYR A 393 -15.37 4.22 12.77
C TYR A 393 -14.19 3.27 12.61
N ILE A 394 -13.49 3.38 11.48
CA ILE A 394 -12.25 2.67 11.17
C ILE A 394 -11.08 3.68 11.21
N PRO A 395 -10.03 3.45 12.04
CA PRO A 395 -9.00 4.45 12.31
C PRO A 395 -7.91 4.52 11.21
N TYR A 396 -8.28 4.73 9.94
CA TYR A 396 -7.30 4.80 8.84
C TYR A 396 -6.29 5.95 9.00
N ARG A 397 -6.64 7.02 9.72
CA ARG A 397 -5.75 8.17 9.96
C ARG A 397 -4.64 7.92 10.99
N SER A 398 -4.60 6.74 11.61
CA SER A 398 -3.63 6.42 12.66
C SER A 398 -2.20 6.24 12.15
N SER A 399 -2.01 5.97 10.85
CA SER A 399 -0.69 6.00 10.22
C SER A 399 -0.78 6.36 8.72
N PRO A 400 0.32 6.82 8.12
CA PRO A 400 0.42 7.02 6.67
C PRO A 400 0.13 5.72 5.88
N LEU A 401 0.61 4.58 6.40
CA LEU A 401 0.33 3.26 5.84
C LEU A 401 -1.17 2.97 5.81
N THR A 402 -1.88 3.10 6.93
CA THR A 402 -3.32 2.79 6.94
C THR A 402 -4.13 3.81 6.16
N LEU A 403 -3.66 5.06 6.07
CA LEU A 403 -4.32 6.09 5.28
C LEU A 403 -4.26 5.72 3.80
N VAL A 404 -3.08 5.41 3.27
CA VAL A 404 -2.91 4.99 1.87
C VAL A 404 -3.68 3.70 1.57
N LEU A 405 -3.62 2.71 2.46
CA LEU A 405 -4.33 1.44 2.24
C LEU A 405 -5.87 1.54 2.32
N ARG A 406 -6.41 2.67 2.79
CA ARG A 406 -7.86 2.88 2.95
C ARG A 406 -8.61 2.59 1.65
N GLU A 407 -8.13 3.12 0.52
CA GLU A 407 -8.81 2.94 -0.74
C GLU A 407 -8.89 1.46 -1.15
N HIS A 408 -7.83 0.69 -0.95
CA HIS A 408 -7.80 -0.74 -1.33
C HIS A 408 -8.66 -1.59 -0.40
N PHE A 409 -8.84 -1.13 0.84
CA PHE A 409 -9.74 -1.72 1.81
C PHE A 409 -11.21 -1.37 1.53
N GLU A 410 -11.51 -0.18 1.00
CA GLU A 410 -12.87 0.31 0.76
C GLU A 410 -13.36 0.09 -0.68
N ALA A 411 -12.46 -0.21 -1.63
CA ALA A 411 -12.76 -0.33 -3.06
C ALA A 411 -13.86 -1.35 -3.41
N SER A 412 -14.14 -2.33 -2.55
CA SER A 412 -15.35 -3.15 -2.66
C SER A 412 -15.77 -3.74 -1.32
N ASN A 413 -17.07 -3.94 -1.11
CA ASN A 413 -17.61 -4.63 0.08
C ASN A 413 -17.11 -6.09 0.22
N ASP A 414 -16.55 -6.63 -0.87
CA ASP A 414 -15.99 -7.99 -1.03
C ASP A 414 -14.47 -7.99 -1.27
N ALA A 415 -13.75 -6.92 -0.93
CA ALA A 415 -12.30 -6.84 -1.15
C ALA A 415 -11.58 -8.02 -0.45
N HIS A 416 -10.94 -8.88 -1.25
CA HIS A 416 -10.22 -10.05 -0.74
C HIS A 416 -8.88 -9.60 -0.19
N SER A 417 -8.68 -9.74 1.12
CA SER A 417 -7.41 -9.40 1.78
C SER A 417 -6.78 -10.65 2.39
N SER A 418 -5.53 -10.91 2.03
CA SER A 418 -4.73 -12.02 2.57
C SER A 418 -3.48 -11.50 3.27
N MET A 419 -3.18 -12.04 4.44
CA MET A 419 -1.95 -11.77 5.17
C MET A 419 -1.07 -13.02 5.20
N ILE A 420 0.16 -12.88 4.72
CA ILE A 420 1.18 -13.93 4.65
C ILE A 420 2.23 -13.62 5.72
N LEU A 421 2.19 -14.38 6.80
CA LEU A 421 3.18 -14.30 7.86
C LEU A 421 4.43 -15.05 7.43
N THR A 422 5.55 -14.37 7.29
CA THR A 422 6.84 -14.98 7.03
C THR A 422 7.58 -15.11 8.35
N VAL A 423 8.03 -16.31 8.68
CA VAL A 423 8.62 -16.64 10.00
C VAL A 423 9.90 -17.44 9.88
N SER A 424 10.81 -17.23 10.82
CA SER A 424 12.07 -17.95 10.91
C SER A 424 11.95 -19.17 11.82
N PRO A 425 12.56 -20.30 11.43
CA PRO A 425 12.61 -21.49 12.27
C PRO A 425 13.73 -21.45 13.32
N ARG A 426 14.61 -20.43 13.32
CA ARG A 426 15.75 -20.38 14.24
C ARG A 426 15.32 -20.25 15.70
N ALA A 427 16.00 -20.99 16.57
CA ALA A 427 15.77 -20.97 18.01
C ALA A 427 15.97 -19.58 18.66
N ASP A 428 17.03 -18.87 18.28
CA ASP A 428 17.36 -17.54 18.80
C ASP A 428 16.36 -16.46 18.37
N GLN A 429 15.61 -16.71 17.30
CA GLN A 429 14.55 -15.84 16.79
C GLN A 429 13.16 -16.24 17.30
N TYR A 430 13.06 -17.18 18.25
CA TYR A 430 11.78 -17.67 18.78
C TYR A 430 10.82 -16.55 19.18
N ALA A 431 11.27 -15.55 19.93
CA ALA A 431 10.41 -14.44 20.36
C ALA A 431 9.82 -13.65 19.18
N ALA A 432 10.63 -13.37 18.15
CA ALA A 432 10.19 -12.68 16.95
C ALA A 432 9.19 -13.52 16.13
N THR A 433 9.45 -14.82 16.02
CA THR A 433 8.55 -15.79 15.38
C THR A 433 7.20 -15.85 16.11
N ILE A 434 7.20 -16.00 17.44
CA ILE A 434 5.97 -16.03 18.23
C ILE A 434 5.18 -14.74 18.12
N ASN A 435 5.83 -13.57 18.15
CA ASN A 435 5.14 -12.29 18.01
C ASN A 435 4.48 -12.16 16.63
N THR A 436 5.15 -12.64 15.58
CA THR A 436 4.60 -12.66 14.22
C THR A 436 3.36 -13.56 14.16
N LEU A 437 3.44 -14.78 14.69
CA LEU A 437 2.33 -15.73 14.68
C LEU A 437 1.16 -15.26 15.56
N LYS A 438 1.41 -14.66 16.73
CA LYS A 438 0.37 -14.05 17.59
C LYS A 438 -0.36 -12.92 16.88
N TYR A 439 0.35 -12.11 16.10
CA TYR A 439 -0.27 -11.05 15.30
C TYR A 439 -1.28 -11.64 14.31
N GLY A 440 -0.84 -12.64 13.52
CA GLY A 440 -1.73 -13.26 12.54
C GLY A 440 -2.84 -14.11 13.16
N ASP A 441 -2.60 -14.75 14.30
CA ASP A 441 -3.66 -15.46 15.04
C ASP A 441 -4.78 -14.51 15.44
N LEU A 442 -4.44 -13.31 15.92
CA LEU A 442 -5.42 -12.28 16.24
C LEU A 442 -6.18 -11.82 14.99
N VAL A 443 -5.48 -11.57 13.87
CA VAL A 443 -6.11 -11.18 12.60
C VAL A 443 -7.06 -12.28 12.07
N GLY A 444 -6.66 -13.54 12.12
CA GLY A 444 -7.45 -14.66 11.61
C GLY A 444 -8.61 -15.08 12.53
N LEU A 445 -8.53 -14.76 13.83
CA LEU A 445 -9.61 -15.00 14.80
C LEU A 445 -10.67 -13.90 14.83
N THR A 446 -10.33 -12.66 14.46
CA THR A 446 -11.30 -11.57 14.46
C THR A 446 -12.47 -11.79 13.48
N ASP A 447 -12.33 -12.75 12.57
CA ASP A 447 -13.37 -13.17 11.62
C ASP A 447 -14.30 -14.26 12.16
N GLY A 448 -14.03 -14.81 13.35
CA GLY A 448 -14.79 -15.93 13.93
C GLY A 448 -15.91 -15.54 14.90
N LYS A 449 -16.02 -14.27 15.31
CA LYS A 449 -17.07 -13.80 16.21
C LYS A 449 -18.27 -13.25 15.44
N LYS A 450 -18.96 -14.12 14.71
CA LYS A 450 -20.40 -13.97 14.50
C LYS A 450 -21.09 -14.81 15.57
N GLY A 451 -21.25 -14.22 16.75
CA GLY A 451 -22.01 -14.77 17.86
C GLY A 451 -22.95 -13.70 18.36
#